data_AF-A0A8T5XEZ4-F1
#
_entry.id   AF-A0A8T5XEZ4-F1
#
_cell.length_a   1.000
_cell.length_b   1.000
_cell.length_c   1.000
_cell.angle_alpha   90.00
_cell.angle_beta   90.00
_cell.angle_gamma   90.00
#
_symmetry.space_group_name_H-M   'P 1'
#
loop_
_entity.id
_entity.type
_entity.pdbx_description
1 polymer ?
#
loop_
_entity_poly.entity_id
_entity_poly.type
_entity_poly.pdbx_seq_one_letter_code
_entity_poly.pdbx_strand_id
1 'polypeptide(L)'
;MNKLLYYPTILIPGHWLKKAVFFSDQISSIYPYGFTPEESLYEKQLLAEMEYLKSLGIYNYTRPEDLDMKTFNQLLKDIKSFCDTDMITNLRNNFKDSKRKYEIYNTKLNNEIIRFLIDNKVAESDKYGSSILLEENIALKYMSLLASYSAQNCSYSISTDSLMNQEILFQDYDLLEHNNYLDMVINKIPYPSELTPLEDIINFKKQNRKLLLDYRLFLNNWLLKLKNDQSFDTLNTFNDEIERLNLEIRGTAKSSKLKLTFDTIEVLIQLTGDVAINNHLKQLSENNLEAIVARAGINIAAKKIKSVFNKSNLVEGSPHNYLLKAKFDGIL
;
A
#
# COMPACT_ATOMS: atom_id res chain seq x y z
N MET A 1 -2.03 -9.18 -14.53
CA MET A 1 -2.49 -9.96 -13.36
C MET A 1 -2.29 -9.09 -12.13
N ASN A 2 -3.35 -8.81 -11.39
CA ASN A 2 -3.31 -7.92 -10.22
C ASN A 2 -2.85 -8.71 -8.99
N LYS A 3 -1.71 -8.36 -8.40
CA LYS A 3 -1.14 -9.06 -7.24
C LYS A 3 -0.98 -8.12 -6.06
N LEU A 4 -1.49 -8.47 -4.87
CA LEU A 4 -1.44 -7.63 -3.67
C LEU A 4 -0.57 -8.22 -2.56
N LEU A 5 0.37 -7.43 -2.06
CA LEU A 5 1.17 -7.76 -0.89
C LEU A 5 0.64 -6.95 0.29
N TYR A 6 0.15 -7.65 1.31
CA TYR A 6 -0.25 -7.09 2.59
C TYR A 6 0.94 -6.90 3.53
N TYR A 7 0.92 -5.80 4.29
CA TYR A 7 1.82 -5.47 5.38
C TYR A 7 1.05 -4.59 6.40
N PRO A 8 1.53 -4.42 7.65
CA PRO A 8 2.79 -4.92 8.20
C PRO A 8 2.68 -6.27 8.90
N THR A 9 1.49 -6.71 9.30
CA THR A 9 1.33 -7.94 10.09
C THR A 9 1.44 -9.20 9.22
N ILE A 10 1.74 -10.31 9.87
CA ILE A 10 1.89 -11.62 9.21
C ILE A 10 0.52 -12.17 8.82
N LEU A 11 -0.38 -12.20 9.80
CA LEU A 11 -1.78 -12.60 9.64
C LEU A 11 -2.59 -11.45 9.04
N ILE A 12 -3.23 -11.72 7.92
CA ILE A 12 -4.01 -10.71 7.20
C ILE A 12 -5.36 -10.54 7.89
N PRO A 13 -5.78 -9.32 8.25
CA PRO A 13 -7.09 -9.05 8.80
C PRO A 13 -8.21 -9.50 7.85
N GLY A 14 -9.21 -10.20 8.38
CA GLY A 14 -10.28 -10.81 7.56
C GLY A 14 -11.04 -9.80 6.68
N HIS A 15 -11.30 -8.59 7.19
CA HIS A 15 -11.98 -7.53 6.43
C HIS A 15 -11.17 -7.08 5.21
N TRP A 16 -9.84 -6.96 5.35
CA TRP A 16 -8.93 -6.65 4.26
C TRP A 16 -8.83 -7.83 3.29
N LEU A 17 -8.70 -9.06 3.83
CA LEU A 17 -8.54 -10.28 3.04
C LEU A 17 -9.70 -10.49 2.08
N LYS A 18 -10.95 -10.32 2.54
CA LYS A 18 -12.15 -10.48 1.71
C LYS A 18 -12.20 -9.47 0.56
N LYS A 19 -11.87 -8.20 0.84
CA LYS A 19 -11.75 -7.14 -0.19
C LYS A 19 -10.67 -7.49 -1.21
N ALA A 20 -9.50 -7.92 -0.74
CA ALA A 20 -8.39 -8.31 -1.59
C ALA A 20 -8.72 -9.54 -2.46
N VAL A 21 -9.39 -10.57 -1.92
CA VAL A 21 -9.78 -11.77 -2.68
C VAL A 21 -10.73 -11.42 -3.82
N PHE A 22 -11.62 -10.45 -3.61
CA PHE A 22 -12.59 -10.00 -4.59
C PHE A 22 -11.92 -9.30 -5.79
N PHE A 23 -10.94 -8.43 -5.55
CA PHE A 23 -10.35 -7.56 -6.59
C PHE A 23 -8.96 -7.96 -7.10
N SER A 24 -8.19 -8.76 -6.36
CA SER A 24 -6.86 -9.21 -6.79
C SER A 24 -6.92 -10.58 -7.44
N ASP A 25 -5.96 -10.91 -8.29
CA ASP A 25 -5.81 -12.27 -8.82
C ASP A 25 -4.99 -13.14 -7.84
N GLN A 26 -4.05 -12.54 -7.10
CA GLN A 26 -3.19 -13.21 -6.13
C GLN A 26 -2.87 -12.28 -4.95
N ILE A 27 -2.75 -12.85 -3.76
CA ILE A 27 -2.48 -12.15 -2.50
C ILE A 27 -1.20 -12.72 -1.89
N SER A 28 -0.51 -11.92 -1.09
CA SER A 28 0.58 -12.37 -0.25
C SER A 28 0.65 -11.53 1.02
N SER A 29 1.29 -12.03 2.06
CA SER A 29 1.84 -11.23 3.15
C SER A 29 3.31 -11.56 3.37
N ILE A 30 4.01 -10.72 4.13
CA ILE A 30 5.40 -10.93 4.51
C ILE A 30 5.45 -11.94 5.66
N TYR A 31 5.78 -13.20 5.34
CA TYR A 31 5.62 -14.33 6.25
C TYR A 31 7.01 -14.92 6.61
N PRO A 32 7.48 -14.78 7.87
CA PRO A 32 8.79 -15.29 8.28
C PRO A 32 8.80 -16.82 8.45
N TYR A 33 9.95 -17.45 8.29
CA TYR A 33 10.16 -18.84 8.73
C TYR A 33 9.97 -18.98 10.24
N GLY A 34 9.38 -20.10 10.66
CA GLY A 34 9.16 -20.41 12.07
C GLY A 34 8.03 -19.62 12.73
N PHE A 35 7.23 -18.85 11.98
CA PHE A 35 6.02 -18.23 12.54
C PHE A 35 5.06 -19.31 13.06
N THR A 36 4.68 -19.17 14.31
CA THR A 36 3.61 -19.92 14.95
C THR A 36 2.58 -18.92 15.44
N PRO A 37 1.30 -19.04 15.05
CA PRO A 37 0.27 -18.17 15.59
C PRO A 37 0.21 -18.35 17.12
N GLU A 38 -0.15 -17.29 17.83
CA GLU A 38 -0.38 -17.39 19.26
C GLU A 38 -1.57 -18.32 19.56
N GLU A 39 -1.77 -18.63 20.83
CA GLU A 39 -2.82 -19.58 21.23
C GLU A 39 -4.24 -19.11 20.94
N SER A 40 -4.44 -17.84 20.59
CA SER A 40 -5.76 -17.26 20.38
C SER A 40 -6.53 -17.93 19.23
N LEU A 41 -7.83 -18.16 19.46
CA LEU A 41 -8.72 -18.75 18.45
C LEU A 41 -8.83 -17.87 17.20
N TYR A 42 -8.77 -16.56 17.37
CA TYR A 42 -8.86 -15.58 16.29
C TYR A 42 -7.67 -15.69 15.31
N GLU A 43 -6.44 -15.75 15.82
CA GLU A 43 -5.26 -15.89 14.97
C GLU A 43 -5.21 -17.22 14.23
N LYS A 44 -5.60 -18.30 14.91
CA LYS A 44 -5.76 -19.63 14.29
C LYS A 44 -6.77 -19.60 13.15
N GLN A 45 -7.86 -18.85 13.30
CA GLN A 45 -8.85 -18.67 12.25
C GLN A 45 -8.29 -17.90 11.05
N LEU A 46 -7.60 -16.78 11.27
CA LEU A 46 -6.96 -16.01 10.18
C LEU A 46 -5.94 -16.86 9.42
N LEU A 47 -5.11 -17.63 10.14
CA LEU A 47 -4.16 -18.54 9.51
C LEU A 47 -4.87 -19.62 8.70
N ALA A 48 -5.96 -20.21 9.22
CA ALA A 48 -6.74 -21.21 8.49
C ALA A 48 -7.34 -20.64 7.19
N GLU A 49 -7.84 -19.41 7.20
CA GLU A 49 -8.31 -18.71 6.00
C GLU A 49 -7.17 -18.50 4.98
N MET A 50 -5.99 -18.10 5.44
CA MET A 50 -4.80 -17.94 4.59
C MET A 50 -4.35 -19.28 3.99
N GLU A 51 -4.30 -20.36 4.76
CA GLU A 51 -3.97 -21.70 4.26
C GLU A 51 -5.01 -22.22 3.27
N TYR A 52 -6.29 -21.96 3.53
CA TYR A 52 -7.35 -22.29 2.58
C TYR A 52 -7.13 -21.58 1.23
N LEU A 53 -6.88 -20.27 1.24
CA LEU A 53 -6.59 -19.51 0.02
C LEU A 53 -5.29 -19.96 -0.67
N LYS A 54 -4.30 -20.39 0.10
CA LYS A 54 -3.04 -20.95 -0.41
C LYS A 54 -3.28 -22.27 -1.15
N SER A 55 -4.12 -23.16 -0.58
CA SER A 55 -4.49 -24.42 -1.22
C SER A 55 -5.20 -24.23 -2.57
N LEU A 56 -5.84 -23.07 -2.76
CA LEU A 56 -6.50 -22.67 -4.01
C LEU A 56 -5.58 -21.88 -4.97
N GLY A 57 -4.32 -21.64 -4.60
CA GLY A 57 -3.38 -20.84 -5.38
C GLY A 57 -3.68 -19.34 -5.42
N ILE A 58 -4.56 -18.85 -4.53
CA ILE A 58 -4.95 -17.43 -4.44
C ILE A 58 -3.99 -16.66 -3.53
N TYR A 59 -3.44 -17.30 -2.50
CA TYR A 59 -2.50 -16.71 -1.56
C TYR A 59 -1.13 -17.38 -1.65
N ASN A 60 -0.06 -16.60 -1.48
CA ASN A 60 1.30 -17.11 -1.33
C ASN A 60 2.01 -16.42 -0.16
N TYR A 61 3.02 -17.07 0.40
CA TYR A 61 3.95 -16.40 1.30
C TYR A 61 4.96 -15.60 0.49
N THR A 62 5.23 -14.37 0.91
CA THR A 62 6.45 -13.67 0.51
C THR A 62 7.43 -13.81 1.66
N ARG A 63 8.49 -14.58 1.44
CA ARG A 63 9.53 -14.85 2.43
C ARG A 63 10.60 -13.77 2.35
N PRO A 64 10.83 -12.97 3.41
CA PRO A 64 11.98 -12.06 3.48
C PRO A 64 13.31 -12.76 3.19
N GLU A 65 13.40 -14.03 3.53
CA GLU A 65 14.60 -14.87 3.39
C GLU A 65 14.92 -15.18 1.92
N ASP A 66 13.96 -15.00 1.02
CA ASP A 66 14.15 -15.15 -0.44
C ASP A 66 14.74 -13.87 -1.07
N LEU A 67 14.89 -12.77 -0.31
CA LEU A 67 15.52 -11.55 -0.81
C LEU A 67 17.03 -11.74 -0.96
N ASP A 68 17.59 -11.25 -2.07
CA ASP A 68 19.04 -11.35 -2.31
C ASP A 68 19.84 -10.41 -1.39
N MET A 69 21.13 -10.72 -1.22
CA MET A 69 22.03 -9.91 -0.40
C MET A 69 22.11 -8.46 -0.88
N LYS A 70 21.96 -8.20 -2.19
CA LYS A 70 21.95 -6.84 -2.74
C LYS A 70 20.76 -6.03 -2.22
N THR A 71 19.58 -6.64 -2.19
CA THR A 71 18.35 -6.06 -1.64
C THR A 71 18.52 -5.78 -0.15
N PHE A 72 19.06 -6.71 0.63
CA PHE A 72 19.33 -6.50 2.05
C PHE A 72 20.35 -5.38 2.31
N ASN A 73 21.40 -5.27 1.49
CA ASN A 73 22.37 -4.19 1.61
C ASN A 73 21.74 -2.83 1.32
N GLN A 74 20.81 -2.76 0.37
CA GLN A 74 20.07 -1.53 0.10
C GLN A 74 19.10 -1.20 1.24
N LEU A 75 18.35 -2.18 1.76
CA LEU A 75 17.53 -2.03 2.97
C LEU A 75 18.34 -1.47 4.14
N LEU A 76 19.54 -2.02 4.39
CA LEU A 76 20.42 -1.53 5.44
C LEU A 76 20.85 -0.07 5.20
N LYS A 77 21.13 0.31 3.95
CA LYS A 77 21.48 1.68 3.58
C LYS A 77 20.32 2.64 3.85
N ASP A 78 19.11 2.27 3.44
CA ASP A 78 17.91 3.11 3.59
C ASP A 78 17.51 3.28 5.08
N ILE A 79 17.63 2.21 5.87
CA ILE A 79 17.45 2.29 7.33
C ILE A 79 18.50 3.22 7.95
N LYS A 80 19.78 3.10 7.53
CA LYS A 80 20.86 3.94 8.05
C LYS A 80 20.63 5.43 7.76
N SER A 81 20.18 5.77 6.55
CA SER A 81 19.87 7.17 6.20
C SER A 81 18.67 7.71 6.95
N PHE A 82 17.70 6.86 7.30
CA PHE A 82 16.59 7.28 8.15
C PHE A 82 17.04 7.51 9.60
N CYS A 83 17.96 6.70 10.08
CA CYS A 83 18.49 6.78 11.44
C CYS A 83 19.65 7.80 11.52
N ASP A 84 19.40 9.06 11.18
CA ASP A 84 20.40 10.13 11.36
C ASP A 84 20.65 10.42 12.85
N THR A 85 21.89 10.84 13.18
CA THR A 85 22.47 10.87 14.54
C THR A 85 21.62 11.60 15.60
N ASP A 86 20.95 12.69 15.20
CA ASP A 86 20.11 13.49 16.11
C ASP A 86 18.76 12.82 16.39
N MET A 87 18.19 12.14 15.38
CA MET A 87 16.94 11.40 15.52
C MET A 87 17.14 10.17 16.41
N ILE A 88 18.24 9.42 16.21
CA ILE A 88 18.57 8.26 17.03
C ILE A 88 18.69 8.65 18.51
N THR A 89 19.28 9.80 18.84
CA THR A 89 19.51 10.18 20.25
C THR A 89 18.18 10.38 21.00
N ASN A 90 17.20 11.01 20.36
CA ASN A 90 15.85 11.16 20.92
C ASN A 90 15.12 9.80 20.98
N LEU A 91 15.21 8.99 19.93
CA LEU A 91 14.58 7.67 19.87
C LEU A 91 15.18 6.69 20.90
N ARG A 92 16.49 6.74 21.17
CA ARG A 92 17.16 5.91 22.19
C ARG A 92 16.63 6.20 23.59
N ASN A 93 16.43 7.46 23.93
CA ASN A 93 15.88 7.85 25.23
C ASN A 93 14.42 7.38 25.34
N ASN A 94 13.65 7.58 24.28
CA ASN A 94 12.26 7.11 24.23
C ASN A 94 12.17 5.58 24.29
N PHE A 95 13.04 4.82 23.61
CA PHE A 95 12.97 3.36 23.57
C PHE A 95 13.26 2.71 24.93
N LYS A 96 14.19 3.28 25.72
CA LYS A 96 14.48 2.80 27.09
C LYS A 96 13.27 2.90 28.02
N ASP A 97 12.52 3.99 27.89
CA ASP A 97 11.37 4.29 28.76
C ASP A 97 10.03 3.89 28.14
N SER A 98 10.03 3.50 26.86
CA SER A 98 8.82 3.14 26.11
C SER A 98 8.29 1.79 26.54
N LYS A 99 6.99 1.78 26.85
CA LYS A 99 6.19 0.55 26.99
C LYS A 99 5.78 -0.04 25.63
N ARG A 100 5.90 0.73 24.54
CA ARG A 100 5.56 0.32 23.17
C ARG A 100 6.83 -0.10 22.46
N LYS A 101 7.05 -1.40 22.40
CA LYS A 101 8.09 -2.03 21.58
C LYS A 101 7.40 -2.88 20.53
N TYR A 102 7.87 -2.82 19.31
CA TYR A 102 7.32 -3.57 18.19
C TYR A 102 8.16 -4.82 17.97
N GLU A 103 7.52 -5.98 17.96
CA GLU A 103 8.22 -7.25 17.76
C GLU A 103 8.41 -7.54 16.27
N ILE A 104 9.65 -7.84 15.87
CA ILE A 104 9.98 -8.28 14.51
C ILE A 104 10.75 -9.59 14.58
N TYR A 105 10.23 -10.60 13.89
CA TYR A 105 10.88 -11.90 13.75
C TYR A 105 12.27 -11.76 13.11
N ASN A 106 13.27 -12.42 13.69
CA ASN A 106 14.66 -12.29 13.26
C ASN A 106 14.86 -12.66 11.80
N THR A 107 14.07 -13.61 11.27
CA THR A 107 14.18 -14.02 9.87
C THR A 107 13.64 -12.99 8.87
N LYS A 108 12.95 -11.94 9.34
CA LYS A 108 12.62 -10.77 8.49
C LYS A 108 13.86 -9.92 8.22
N LEU A 109 14.84 -9.94 9.11
CA LEU A 109 16.04 -9.09 9.09
C LEU A 109 17.28 -9.92 8.72
N ASN A 110 18.28 -9.28 8.13
CA ASN A 110 19.61 -9.87 8.05
C ASN A 110 20.42 -9.54 9.32
N ASN A 111 21.48 -10.31 9.57
CA ASN A 111 22.33 -10.15 10.75
C ASN A 111 22.97 -8.75 10.86
N GLU A 112 23.22 -8.09 9.72
CA GLU A 112 23.82 -6.74 9.72
C GLU A 112 22.83 -5.66 10.15
N ILE A 113 21.56 -5.75 9.74
CA ILE A 113 20.49 -4.86 10.20
C ILE A 113 20.26 -5.07 11.69
N ILE A 114 20.19 -6.33 12.16
CA ILE A 114 20.04 -6.63 13.60
C ILE A 114 21.16 -5.99 14.41
N ARG A 115 22.42 -6.20 14.00
CA ARG A 115 23.59 -5.59 14.67
C ARG A 115 23.49 -4.06 14.68
N PHE A 116 23.20 -3.46 13.53
CA PHE A 116 23.06 -2.01 13.41
C PHE A 116 22.01 -1.44 14.40
N LEU A 117 20.85 -2.08 14.50
CA LEU A 117 19.76 -1.61 15.37
C LEU A 117 20.10 -1.77 16.86
N ILE A 118 20.72 -2.90 17.24
CA ILE A 118 21.14 -3.16 18.63
C ILE A 118 22.29 -2.24 19.04
N ASP A 119 23.32 -2.07 18.19
CA ASP A 119 24.47 -1.20 18.46
C ASP A 119 24.03 0.27 18.63
N ASN A 120 22.97 0.66 17.91
CA ASN A 120 22.33 1.96 18.04
C ASN A 120 21.29 2.04 19.16
N LYS A 121 21.12 1.00 19.98
CA LYS A 121 20.21 0.98 21.14
C LYS A 121 18.76 1.37 20.81
N VAL A 122 18.33 1.02 19.59
CA VAL A 122 16.93 1.17 19.13
C VAL A 122 16.25 -0.19 18.98
N ALA A 123 16.98 -1.28 19.23
CA ALA A 123 16.46 -2.63 19.37
C ALA A 123 17.08 -3.33 20.58
N GLU A 124 16.37 -4.33 21.08
CA GLU A 124 16.89 -5.37 21.99
C GLU A 124 16.45 -6.74 21.50
N SER A 125 17.25 -7.78 21.78
CA SER A 125 16.82 -9.15 21.51
C SER A 125 15.67 -9.54 22.42
N ASP A 126 14.72 -10.31 21.90
CA ASP A 126 13.70 -10.92 22.73
C ASP A 126 14.32 -12.00 23.65
N LYS A 127 13.54 -12.48 24.61
CA LYS A 127 14.01 -13.46 25.60
C LYS A 127 14.41 -14.79 24.97
N TYR A 128 13.83 -15.16 23.83
CA TYR A 128 13.99 -16.48 23.22
C TYR A 128 14.90 -16.48 21.98
N GLY A 129 15.35 -15.32 21.51
CA GLY A 129 16.20 -15.16 20.34
C GLY A 129 15.49 -15.39 19.00
N SER A 130 14.16 -15.47 18.98
CA SER A 130 13.35 -15.62 17.77
C SER A 130 12.98 -14.29 17.11
N SER A 131 13.04 -13.20 17.88
CA SER A 131 12.64 -11.86 17.45
C SER A 131 13.54 -10.77 18.06
N ILE A 132 13.37 -9.55 17.57
CA ILE A 132 13.86 -8.34 18.23
C ILE A 132 12.68 -7.47 18.61
N LEU A 133 12.81 -6.79 19.74
CA LEU A 133 11.94 -5.71 20.14
C LEU A 133 12.56 -4.41 19.63
N LEU A 134 11.87 -3.70 18.76
CA LEU A 134 12.34 -2.52 18.05
C LEU A 134 11.48 -1.31 18.42
N GLU A 135 12.08 -0.12 18.39
CA GLU A 135 11.35 1.14 18.52
C GLU A 135 10.26 1.23 17.43
N GLU A 136 9.06 1.68 17.82
CA GLU A 136 7.85 1.60 16.99
C GLU A 136 8.00 2.31 15.64
N ASN A 137 8.52 3.53 15.60
CA ASN A 137 8.64 4.28 14.34
C ASN A 137 9.67 3.63 13.40
N ILE A 138 10.81 3.20 13.94
CA ILE A 138 11.83 2.48 13.16
C ILE A 138 11.26 1.14 12.66
N ALA A 139 10.47 0.44 13.48
CA ALA A 139 9.83 -0.83 13.09
C ALA A 139 8.84 -0.65 11.94
N LEU A 140 7.95 0.33 12.04
CA LEU A 140 6.97 0.62 10.98
C LEU A 140 7.66 1.07 9.68
N LYS A 141 8.71 1.87 9.80
CA LYS A 141 9.55 2.29 8.67
C LYS A 141 10.22 1.09 8.01
N TYR A 142 10.86 0.25 8.82
CA TYR A 142 11.52 -0.95 8.35
C TYR A 142 10.55 -1.90 7.63
N MET A 143 9.38 -2.15 8.21
CA MET A 143 8.37 -3.01 7.59
C MET A 143 7.85 -2.44 6.27
N SER A 144 7.74 -1.12 6.16
CA SER A 144 7.35 -0.42 4.93
C SER A 144 8.42 -0.56 3.83
N LEU A 145 9.70 -0.40 4.19
CA LEU A 145 10.82 -0.65 3.27
C LEU A 145 10.87 -2.13 2.86
N LEU A 146 10.77 -3.05 3.82
CA LEU A 146 10.77 -4.50 3.56
C LEU A 146 9.63 -4.90 2.62
N ALA A 147 8.42 -4.36 2.82
CA ALA A 147 7.28 -4.55 1.92
C ALA A 147 7.58 -4.02 0.52
N SER A 148 8.22 -2.86 0.43
CA SER A 148 8.60 -2.23 -0.85
C SER A 148 9.55 -3.09 -1.67
N TYR A 149 10.65 -3.54 -1.06
CA TYR A 149 11.61 -4.41 -1.71
C TYR A 149 11.03 -5.78 -2.05
N SER A 150 10.28 -6.38 -1.13
CA SER A 150 9.58 -7.66 -1.34
C SER A 150 8.61 -7.61 -2.52
N ALA A 151 7.82 -6.54 -2.60
CA ALA A 151 6.86 -6.33 -3.67
C ALA A 151 7.53 -6.05 -5.02
N GLN A 152 8.72 -5.44 -5.04
CA GLN A 152 9.49 -5.27 -6.28
C GLN A 152 10.00 -6.62 -6.79
N ASN A 153 10.60 -7.43 -5.91
CA ASN A 153 11.15 -8.74 -6.28
C ASN A 153 10.06 -9.71 -6.77
N CYS A 154 8.88 -9.69 -6.16
CA CYS A 154 7.80 -10.61 -6.52
C CYS A 154 6.76 -10.02 -7.51
N SER A 155 6.95 -8.78 -7.97
CA SER A 155 6.00 -8.05 -8.83
C SER A 155 4.59 -7.91 -8.24
N TYR A 156 4.51 -7.53 -6.95
CA TYR A 156 3.28 -7.22 -6.23
C TYR A 156 3.08 -5.69 -6.07
N SER A 157 1.83 -5.29 -5.86
CA SER A 157 1.46 -3.96 -5.35
C SER A 157 1.25 -4.04 -3.84
N ILE A 158 1.74 -3.05 -3.08
CA ILE A 158 1.75 -3.08 -1.61
C ILE A 158 0.47 -2.44 -1.07
N SER A 159 -0.21 -3.04 -0.09
CA SER A 159 -1.41 -2.46 0.54
C SER A 159 -1.49 -2.86 2.02
N THR A 160 -2.21 -2.06 2.80
CA THR A 160 -2.39 -2.16 4.25
C THR A 160 -3.82 -1.75 4.62
N ASP A 161 -4.30 -2.16 5.78
CA ASP A 161 -5.55 -1.72 6.39
C ASP A 161 -5.39 -0.49 7.30
N SER A 162 -4.16 0.01 7.49
CA SER A 162 -3.85 1.15 8.36
C SER A 162 -3.39 2.37 7.56
N LEU A 163 -4.02 3.53 7.83
CA LEU A 163 -3.65 4.82 7.26
C LEU A 163 -2.22 5.23 7.62
N MET A 164 -1.84 5.10 8.89
CA MET A 164 -0.49 5.43 9.34
C MET A 164 0.56 4.66 8.56
N ASN A 165 0.33 3.36 8.34
CA ASN A 165 1.23 2.53 7.55
C ASN A 165 1.27 3.00 6.09
N GLN A 166 0.13 3.36 5.53
CA GLN A 166 0.01 3.85 4.17
C GLN A 166 0.80 5.16 3.99
N GLU A 167 0.65 6.10 4.92
CA GLU A 167 1.40 7.36 4.94
C GLU A 167 2.91 7.11 5.00
N ILE A 168 3.38 6.21 5.86
CA ILE A 168 4.81 5.87 5.97
C ILE A 168 5.36 5.35 4.63
N LEU A 169 4.64 4.47 3.93
CA LEU A 169 5.04 4.00 2.60
C LEU A 169 5.18 5.16 1.61
N PHE A 170 4.28 6.15 1.66
CA PHE A 170 4.29 7.28 0.75
C PHE A 170 5.29 8.37 1.14
N GLN A 171 5.68 8.45 2.42
CA GLN A 171 6.74 9.34 2.90
C GLN A 171 8.14 8.98 2.38
N ASP A 172 8.42 7.70 2.13
CA ASP A 172 9.71 7.21 1.60
C ASP A 172 9.95 7.47 0.10
N TYR A 173 8.95 8.02 -0.60
CA TYR A 173 9.09 8.31 -2.03
C TYR A 173 9.78 9.66 -2.32
N ASP A 174 10.60 10.23 -1.43
CA ASP A 174 11.46 11.42 -1.67
C ASP A 174 10.75 12.61 -2.38
N LEU A 175 9.42 12.73 -2.26
CA LEU A 175 8.59 13.67 -3.03
C LEU A 175 7.47 14.29 -2.18
N LEU A 176 7.63 14.33 -0.86
CA LEU A 176 6.73 15.08 0.02
C LEU A 176 7.18 16.53 0.24
N GLU A 177 8.29 16.95 -0.37
CA GLU A 177 8.41 18.35 -0.73
C GLU A 177 7.56 18.61 -1.98
N HIS A 178 6.53 19.45 -1.80
CA HIS A 178 5.50 19.92 -2.74
C HIS A 178 4.13 19.23 -2.59
N ASN A 179 3.22 19.99 -1.97
CA ASN A 179 1.78 19.82 -1.70
C ASN A 179 0.87 19.44 -2.89
N ASN A 180 1.29 18.55 -3.78
CA ASN A 180 0.61 18.25 -5.03
C ASN A 180 0.06 16.83 -5.05
N TYR A 181 -0.78 16.48 -4.08
CA TYR A 181 -1.58 15.26 -4.14
C TYR A 181 -3.05 15.63 -3.91
N LEU A 182 -3.93 15.00 -4.69
CA LEU A 182 -5.37 15.07 -4.53
C LEU A 182 -5.84 13.81 -3.84
N ASP A 183 -6.49 13.99 -2.69
CA ASP A 183 -7.27 12.94 -2.06
C ASP A 183 -8.55 12.75 -2.87
N MET A 184 -8.51 11.77 -3.77
CA MET A 184 -9.69 11.42 -4.55
C MET A 184 -10.52 10.43 -3.77
N VAL A 185 -11.71 10.87 -3.38
CA VAL A 185 -12.68 10.06 -2.67
C VAL A 185 -13.54 9.33 -3.71
N ILE A 186 -13.18 8.09 -4.06
CA ILE A 186 -14.01 7.24 -4.92
C ILE A 186 -15.11 6.62 -4.07
N ASN A 187 -16.31 7.18 -4.16
CA ASN A 187 -17.46 6.70 -3.42
C ASN A 187 -18.04 5.41 -4.03
N LYS A 188 -18.63 4.57 -3.17
CA LYS A 188 -19.45 3.39 -3.52
C LYS A 188 -18.71 2.28 -4.28
N ILE A 189 -17.49 1.93 -3.91
CA ILE A 189 -16.84 0.72 -4.42
C ILE A 189 -17.50 -0.52 -3.77
N PRO A 190 -17.97 -1.51 -4.55
CA PRO A 190 -18.59 -2.71 -4.03
C PRO A 190 -17.55 -3.65 -3.44
N TYR A 191 -17.81 -4.21 -2.26
CA TYR A 191 -16.98 -5.26 -1.69
C TYR A 191 -17.82 -6.26 -0.89
N PRO A 192 -17.36 -7.51 -0.70
CA PRO A 192 -18.07 -8.49 0.09
C PRO A 192 -18.23 -8.04 1.54
N SER A 193 -19.42 -8.22 2.12
CA SER A 193 -19.64 -8.00 3.55
C SER A 193 -18.70 -8.85 4.41
N GLU A 194 -18.36 -8.37 5.61
CA GLU A 194 -17.53 -9.12 6.57
C GLU A 194 -18.15 -10.47 6.96
N LEU A 195 -19.46 -10.62 6.87
CA LEU A 195 -20.16 -11.87 7.16
C LEU A 195 -20.16 -12.85 5.98
N THR A 196 -19.75 -12.41 4.79
CA THR A 196 -19.74 -13.26 3.59
C THR A 196 -18.59 -14.27 3.67
N PRO A 197 -18.86 -15.58 3.53
CA PRO A 197 -17.82 -16.62 3.49
C PRO A 197 -16.84 -16.44 2.33
N LEU A 198 -15.57 -16.80 2.52
CA LEU A 198 -14.56 -16.73 1.46
C LEU A 198 -14.93 -17.59 0.24
N GLU A 199 -15.55 -18.75 0.47
CA GLU A 199 -15.98 -19.65 -0.60
C GLU A 199 -16.98 -18.98 -1.56
N ASP A 200 -17.97 -18.27 -1.03
CA ASP A 200 -18.96 -17.53 -1.83
C ASP A 200 -18.30 -16.42 -2.65
N ILE A 201 -17.33 -15.71 -2.07
CA ILE A 201 -16.55 -14.68 -2.78
C ILE A 201 -15.77 -15.29 -3.94
N ILE A 202 -15.11 -16.42 -3.71
CA ILE A 202 -14.30 -17.13 -4.72
C ILE A 202 -15.19 -17.67 -5.84
N ASN A 203 -16.33 -18.29 -5.49
CA ASN A 203 -17.29 -18.82 -6.46
C ASN A 203 -17.87 -17.71 -7.32
N PHE A 204 -18.30 -16.60 -6.70
CA PHE A 204 -18.76 -15.42 -7.43
C PHE A 204 -17.70 -14.90 -8.39
N LYS A 205 -16.45 -14.77 -7.94
CA LYS A 205 -15.34 -14.27 -8.76
C LYS A 205 -15.03 -15.19 -9.94
N LYS A 206 -15.09 -16.51 -9.76
CA LYS A 206 -14.90 -17.48 -10.84
C LYS A 206 -16.00 -17.36 -11.89
N GLN A 207 -17.26 -17.23 -11.46
CA GLN A 207 -18.42 -17.12 -12.36
C GLN A 207 -18.49 -15.77 -13.09
N ASN A 208 -18.03 -14.69 -12.43
CA ASN A 208 -18.17 -13.30 -12.90
C ASN A 208 -16.81 -12.64 -13.21
N ARG A 209 -15.83 -13.44 -13.65
CA ARG A 209 -14.44 -12.97 -13.90
C ARG A 209 -14.38 -11.80 -14.88
N LYS A 210 -15.17 -11.84 -15.95
CA LYS A 210 -15.19 -10.78 -16.97
C LYS A 210 -15.67 -9.45 -16.37
N LEU A 211 -16.80 -9.46 -15.66
CA LEU A 211 -17.35 -8.29 -14.98
C LEU A 211 -16.34 -7.64 -14.03
N LEU A 212 -15.65 -8.45 -13.21
CA LEU A 212 -14.62 -7.94 -12.29
C LEU A 212 -13.36 -7.46 -13.00
N LEU A 213 -13.01 -8.02 -14.16
CA LEU A 213 -11.92 -7.52 -14.99
C LEU A 213 -12.28 -6.16 -15.59
N ASP A 214 -13.47 -6.04 -16.17
CA ASP A 214 -13.95 -4.81 -16.79
C ASP A 214 -14.04 -3.67 -15.76
N TYR A 215 -14.50 -3.97 -14.53
CA TYR A 215 -14.50 -3.00 -13.43
C TYR A 215 -13.10 -2.51 -13.06
N ARG A 216 -12.11 -3.41 -13.00
CA ARG A 216 -10.71 -3.03 -12.70
C ARG A 216 -10.09 -2.21 -13.82
N LEU A 217 -10.35 -2.57 -15.08
CA LEU A 217 -9.87 -1.83 -16.24
C LEU A 217 -10.49 -0.43 -16.28
N PHE A 218 -11.78 -0.32 -15.97
CA PHE A 218 -12.48 0.95 -15.82
C PHE A 218 -11.77 1.86 -14.81
N LEU A 219 -11.55 1.37 -13.58
CA LEU A 219 -10.85 2.14 -12.55
C LEU A 219 -9.44 2.54 -12.98
N ASN A 220 -8.68 1.63 -13.59
CA ASN A 220 -7.32 1.91 -14.07
C ASN A 220 -7.30 3.04 -15.10
N ASN A 221 -8.18 2.96 -16.09
CA ASN A 221 -8.25 3.92 -17.17
C ASN A 221 -8.69 5.29 -16.65
N TRP A 222 -9.65 5.31 -15.73
CA TRP A 222 -10.12 6.54 -15.11
C TRP A 222 -9.09 7.20 -14.21
N LEU A 223 -8.32 6.43 -13.43
CA LEU A 223 -7.22 7.00 -12.64
C LEU A 223 -6.15 7.64 -13.54
N LEU A 224 -5.84 7.05 -14.70
CA LEU A 224 -4.94 7.65 -15.68
C LEU A 224 -5.53 8.92 -16.32
N LYS A 225 -6.83 8.92 -16.62
CA LYS A 225 -7.52 10.08 -17.18
C LYS A 225 -7.56 11.23 -16.18
N LEU A 226 -7.94 10.94 -14.94
CA LEU A 226 -8.02 11.90 -13.85
C LEU A 226 -6.65 12.44 -13.42
N LYS A 227 -5.57 11.70 -13.66
CA LYS A 227 -4.23 12.27 -13.52
C LYS A 227 -3.98 13.42 -14.51
N ASN A 228 -4.52 13.32 -15.72
CA ASN A 228 -4.24 14.27 -16.81
C ASN A 228 -5.29 15.39 -16.93
N ASP A 229 -6.54 15.13 -16.54
CA ASP A 229 -7.66 16.05 -16.62
C ASP A 229 -8.58 15.88 -15.40
N GLN A 230 -8.70 16.95 -14.63
CA GLN A 230 -9.45 17.00 -13.36
C GLN A 230 -10.59 18.02 -13.43
N SER A 231 -11.02 18.37 -14.64
CA SER A 231 -12.18 19.22 -14.83
C SER A 231 -13.43 18.62 -14.17
N PHE A 232 -14.34 19.50 -13.75
CA PHE A 232 -15.61 19.13 -13.14
C PHE A 232 -16.41 18.17 -14.04
N ASP A 233 -16.40 18.40 -15.36
CA ASP A 233 -17.07 17.54 -16.33
C ASP A 233 -16.47 16.13 -16.37
N THR A 234 -15.15 16.01 -16.28
CA THR A 234 -14.45 14.72 -16.23
C THR A 234 -14.76 13.98 -14.93
N LEU A 235 -14.87 14.68 -13.79
CA LEU A 235 -15.30 14.08 -12.51
C LEU A 235 -16.76 13.62 -12.52
N ASN A 236 -17.68 14.40 -13.10
CA ASN A 236 -19.08 14.00 -13.22
C ASN A 236 -19.25 12.78 -14.12
N THR A 237 -18.54 12.77 -15.25
CA THR A 237 -18.55 11.62 -16.16
C THR A 237 -18.05 10.36 -15.45
N PHE A 238 -17.00 10.48 -14.64
CA PHE A 238 -16.52 9.38 -13.81
C PHE A 238 -17.60 8.88 -12.84
N ASN A 239 -18.27 9.79 -12.13
CA ASN A 239 -19.34 9.47 -11.18
C ASN A 239 -20.52 8.74 -11.83
N ASP A 240 -20.96 9.18 -13.01
CA ASP A 240 -22.04 8.54 -13.75
C ASP A 240 -21.65 7.13 -14.24
N GLU A 241 -20.44 6.99 -14.78
CA GLU A 241 -19.98 5.70 -15.29
C GLU A 241 -19.71 4.68 -14.17
N ILE A 242 -19.15 5.11 -13.04
CA ILE A 242 -18.91 4.23 -11.89
C ILE A 242 -20.24 3.81 -11.25
N GLU A 243 -21.23 4.70 -11.17
CA GLU A 243 -22.56 4.35 -10.68
C GLU A 243 -23.22 3.29 -11.55
N ARG A 244 -23.15 3.42 -12.88
CA ARG A 244 -23.66 2.42 -13.82
C ARG A 244 -23.01 1.05 -13.58
N LEU A 245 -21.68 0.98 -13.47
CA LEU A 245 -20.95 -0.26 -13.21
C LEU A 245 -21.27 -0.84 -11.83
N ASN A 246 -21.45 0.00 -10.83
CA ASN A 246 -21.84 -0.42 -9.49
C ASN A 246 -23.23 -1.07 -9.47
N LEU A 247 -24.18 -0.56 -10.26
CA LEU A 247 -25.50 -1.17 -10.42
C LEU A 247 -25.41 -2.55 -11.09
N GLU A 248 -24.56 -2.71 -12.09
CA GLU A 248 -24.33 -3.99 -12.76
C GLU A 248 -23.75 -5.03 -11.81
N ILE A 249 -22.71 -4.67 -11.06
CA ILE A 249 -22.13 -5.54 -10.02
C ILE A 249 -23.17 -5.89 -8.96
N ARG A 250 -23.96 -4.92 -8.51
CA ARG A 250 -25.01 -5.14 -7.50
C ARG A 250 -26.06 -6.12 -8.00
N GLY A 251 -26.54 -5.97 -9.24
CA GLY A 251 -27.52 -6.87 -9.84
C GLY A 251 -26.99 -8.30 -9.96
N THR A 252 -25.74 -8.44 -10.39
CA THR A 252 -25.07 -9.73 -10.55
C THR A 252 -24.84 -10.41 -9.19
N ALA A 253 -24.38 -9.66 -8.19
CA ALA A 253 -24.18 -10.16 -6.83
C ALA A 253 -25.48 -10.60 -6.18
N LYS A 254 -26.55 -9.82 -6.33
CA LYS A 254 -27.90 -10.18 -5.83
C LYS A 254 -28.37 -11.50 -6.45
N SER A 255 -28.18 -11.67 -7.76
CA SER A 255 -28.55 -12.90 -8.48
C SER A 255 -27.74 -14.11 -7.99
N SER A 256 -26.49 -13.88 -7.61
CA SER A 256 -25.58 -14.91 -7.07
C SER A 256 -25.68 -15.08 -5.54
N LYS A 257 -26.64 -14.41 -4.89
CA LYS A 257 -26.80 -14.36 -3.41
C LYS A 257 -25.55 -13.87 -2.65
N LEU A 258 -24.64 -13.18 -3.32
CA LEU A 258 -23.47 -12.58 -2.68
C LEU A 258 -23.88 -11.26 -2.03
N LYS A 259 -23.68 -11.15 -0.71
CA LYS A 259 -23.93 -9.91 0.03
C LYS A 259 -22.76 -8.94 -0.17
N LEU A 260 -23.05 -7.82 -0.82
CA LEU A 260 -22.12 -6.71 -1.01
C LEU A 260 -22.44 -5.54 -0.06
N THR A 261 -21.39 -4.90 0.40
CA THR A 261 -21.39 -3.57 1.00
C THR A 261 -20.74 -2.61 0.01
N PHE A 262 -21.00 -1.31 0.16
CA PHE A 262 -20.43 -0.26 -0.67
C PHE A 262 -19.69 0.69 0.26
N ASP A 263 -18.43 1.00 -0.07
CA ASP A 263 -17.63 1.94 0.70
C ASP A 263 -17.04 3.03 -0.17
N THR A 264 -16.48 3.99 0.52
CA THR A 264 -15.64 5.01 -0.06
C THR A 264 -14.17 4.61 0.02
N ILE A 265 -13.45 4.76 -1.10
CA ILE A 265 -12.02 4.52 -1.20
C ILE A 265 -11.33 5.84 -1.51
N GLU A 266 -10.44 6.26 -0.61
CA GLU A 266 -9.53 7.38 -0.88
C GLU A 266 -8.34 6.91 -1.72
N VAL A 267 -8.10 7.61 -2.82
CA VAL A 267 -6.99 7.38 -3.73
C VAL A 267 -6.13 8.63 -3.78
N LEU A 268 -4.86 8.48 -3.42
CA LEU A 268 -3.86 9.54 -3.55
C LEU A 268 -3.43 9.65 -5.01
N ILE A 269 -3.78 10.76 -5.67
CA ILE A 269 -3.35 11.05 -7.04
C ILE A 269 -2.33 12.18 -7.00
N GLN A 270 -1.14 11.93 -7.55
CA GLN A 270 -0.13 12.97 -7.72
C GLN A 270 -0.60 14.01 -8.74
N LEU A 271 -0.76 15.25 -8.30
CA LEU A 271 -1.16 16.39 -9.09
C LEU A 271 0.03 16.89 -9.92
N THR A 272 -0.17 16.99 -11.23
CA THR A 272 0.73 17.70 -12.13
C THR A 272 0.02 18.98 -12.58
N GLY A 273 -0.11 19.98 -11.71
CA GLY A 273 -0.90 21.18 -12.02
C GLY A 273 -0.78 22.32 -11.00
N ASP A 274 -1.24 23.50 -11.43
CA ASP A 274 -1.15 24.80 -10.76
C ASP A 274 -1.76 24.83 -9.34
N VAL A 275 -1.06 25.47 -8.41
CA VAL A 275 -1.33 25.47 -6.95
C VAL A 275 -2.74 25.99 -6.57
N ALA A 276 -3.34 26.86 -7.39
CA ALA A 276 -4.63 27.47 -7.10
C ALA A 276 -5.83 26.50 -7.26
N ILE A 277 -5.77 25.58 -8.22
CA ILE A 277 -6.82 24.56 -8.44
C ILE A 277 -6.75 23.51 -7.33
N ASN A 278 -5.54 23.19 -6.89
CA ASN A 278 -5.27 22.17 -5.86
C ASN A 278 -5.92 22.55 -4.51
N ASN A 279 -5.90 23.82 -4.13
CA ASN A 279 -6.52 24.29 -2.89
C ASN A 279 -8.07 24.23 -2.91
N HIS A 280 -8.68 24.43 -4.08
CA HIS A 280 -10.14 24.37 -4.21
C HIS A 280 -10.66 22.91 -4.18
N LEU A 281 -9.93 21.99 -4.80
CA LEU A 281 -10.26 20.56 -4.78
C LEU A 281 -10.07 19.94 -3.39
N LYS A 282 -9.08 20.42 -2.62
CA LYS A 282 -8.87 20.00 -1.22
C LYS A 282 -10.06 20.36 -0.33
N GLN A 283 -10.58 21.58 -0.44
CA GLN A 283 -11.78 22.02 0.28
C GLN A 283 -13.03 21.20 -0.05
N LEU A 284 -13.14 20.65 -1.27
CA LEU A 284 -14.26 19.78 -1.63
C LEU A 284 -14.14 18.37 -1.03
N SER A 285 -12.92 17.88 -0.80
CA SER A 285 -12.67 16.59 -0.15
C SER A 285 -12.94 16.62 1.36
N GLU A 286 -12.64 17.74 2.02
CA GLU A 286 -12.75 17.89 3.49
C GLU A 286 -14.20 17.98 3.99
N ASN A 287 -15.16 18.34 3.12
CA ASN A 287 -16.56 18.57 3.49
C ASN A 287 -17.44 17.30 3.53
N ASN A 288 -16.90 16.11 3.25
CA ASN A 288 -17.63 14.84 3.28
C ASN A 288 -17.08 13.89 4.36
N LEU A 289 -17.13 14.34 5.61
CA LEU A 289 -16.66 13.63 6.80
C LEU A 289 -17.71 12.60 7.28
N GLU A 290 -17.52 11.35 6.89
CA GLU A 290 -17.84 10.12 7.67
C GLU A 290 -17.34 8.89 6.89
N ALA A 291 -16.04 8.60 6.93
CA ALA A 291 -15.47 7.41 6.29
C ALA A 291 -14.18 6.93 6.98
N ILE A 292 -14.32 6.09 7.99
CA ILE A 292 -13.24 5.21 8.45
C ILE A 292 -13.72 3.79 8.11
N VAL A 293 -12.87 3.01 7.44
CA VAL A 293 -13.03 1.58 7.04
C VAL A 293 -13.32 1.26 5.55
N ALA A 294 -12.53 1.74 4.59
CA ALA A 294 -12.22 0.97 3.35
C ALA A 294 -11.05 1.48 2.50
N ARG A 295 -9.89 1.75 3.10
CA ARG A 295 -8.69 2.09 2.31
C ARG A 295 -8.03 0.85 1.65
N ALA A 296 -8.45 -0.34 2.10
CA ALA A 296 -8.13 -1.68 1.64
C ALA A 296 -8.75 -2.23 0.34
N GLY A 297 -8.47 -1.75 -0.87
CA GLY A 297 -9.06 -2.46 -2.02
C GLY A 297 -8.74 -2.07 -3.46
N ILE A 298 -8.05 -0.96 -3.72
CA ILE A 298 -7.70 -0.56 -5.09
C ILE A 298 -6.23 -0.20 -5.15
N ASN A 299 -5.41 -1.20 -5.46
CA ASN A 299 -3.99 -1.03 -5.67
C ASN A 299 -3.74 -0.91 -7.17
N ILE A 300 -4.02 0.27 -7.71
CA ILE A 300 -3.86 0.53 -9.14
C ILE A 300 -2.48 1.13 -9.39
N ALA A 301 -1.73 0.41 -10.19
CA ALA A 301 -0.34 0.64 -10.56
C ALA A 301 -0.03 2.08 -11.00
N ALA A 302 0.65 2.84 -10.13
CA ALA A 302 1.64 3.84 -10.54
C ALA A 302 3.07 3.24 -10.65
N LYS A 303 3.20 1.91 -10.55
CA LYS A 303 4.49 1.20 -10.48
C LYS A 303 5.20 1.05 -11.84
N LYS A 304 4.96 1.92 -12.82
CA LYS A 304 5.58 1.79 -14.16
C LYS A 304 5.95 3.09 -14.89
N ILE A 305 6.44 4.12 -14.18
CA ILE A 305 7.02 5.29 -14.87
C ILE A 305 8.42 5.69 -14.32
N LYS A 306 8.72 5.51 -13.02
CA LYS A 306 10.04 5.92 -12.49
C LYS A 306 11.22 5.05 -12.96
N SER A 307 11.02 3.78 -13.32
CA SER A 307 12.12 2.88 -13.75
C SER A 307 12.48 2.99 -15.23
N VAL A 308 11.75 3.78 -16.03
CA VAL A 308 12.06 4.05 -17.45
C VAL A 308 12.58 5.49 -17.65
N PHE A 309 12.24 6.43 -16.76
CA PHE A 309 12.71 7.82 -16.86
C PHE A 309 14.09 8.09 -16.25
N ASN A 310 14.69 7.14 -15.53
CA ASN A 310 16.06 7.26 -15.00
C ASN A 310 17.14 6.65 -15.92
N LYS A 311 17.03 6.91 -17.22
CA LYS A 311 18.18 6.95 -18.13
C LYS A 311 18.05 8.17 -19.04
N SER A 312 18.71 9.25 -18.64
CA SER A 312 19.36 10.26 -19.49
C SER A 312 18.83 10.42 -20.93
N ASN A 313 18.25 11.60 -21.23
CA ASN A 313 18.29 12.35 -22.52
C ASN A 313 16.95 13.02 -22.94
N LEU A 314 16.34 13.83 -22.09
CA LEU A 314 15.20 14.69 -22.51
C LEU A 314 15.35 16.13 -21.98
N VAL A 315 16.45 16.81 -22.38
CA VAL A 315 16.61 18.25 -22.10
C VAL A 315 16.91 19.10 -23.34
N GLU A 316 17.08 18.54 -24.54
CA GLU A 316 17.54 19.33 -25.71
C GLU A 316 16.46 19.75 -26.73
N GLY A 317 15.17 19.53 -26.48
CA GLY A 317 14.15 19.72 -27.53
C GLY A 317 13.17 20.89 -27.41
N SER A 318 13.09 21.60 -26.28
CA SER A 318 12.00 22.57 -26.07
C SER A 318 12.40 24.00 -26.45
N PRO A 319 11.64 24.70 -27.32
CA PRO A 319 11.89 26.09 -27.69
C PRO A 319 11.72 27.09 -26.54
N HIS A 320 11.34 26.64 -25.34
CA HIS A 320 11.15 27.46 -24.14
C HIS A 320 12.33 27.36 -23.14
N ASN A 321 13.40 26.65 -23.49
CA ASN A 321 14.59 26.48 -22.63
C ASN A 321 15.29 27.81 -22.27
N TYR A 322 15.14 28.85 -23.09
CA TYR A 322 15.72 30.17 -22.79
C TYR A 322 15.05 30.87 -21.59
N LEU A 323 13.77 30.59 -21.32
CA LEU A 323 13.04 31.17 -20.19
C LEU A 323 13.48 30.55 -18.86
N LEU A 324 13.76 29.24 -18.85
CA LEU A 324 14.32 28.55 -17.70
C LEU A 324 15.76 29.02 -17.42
N LYS A 325 16.56 29.20 -18.46
CA LYS A 325 17.94 29.71 -18.32
C LYS A 325 17.98 31.15 -17.82
N ALA A 326 17.11 32.04 -18.34
CA ALA A 326 17.01 33.42 -17.87
C ALA A 326 16.61 33.53 -16.37
N LYS A 327 15.78 32.59 -15.88
CA LYS A 327 15.38 32.51 -14.48
C LYS A 327 16.48 31.96 -13.57
N PHE A 328 17.28 31.00 -14.05
CA PHE A 328 18.44 30.47 -13.30
C PHE A 328 19.62 31.45 -13.27
N ASP A 329 19.81 32.22 -14.34
CA ASP A 329 20.88 33.22 -14.45
C ASP A 329 20.50 34.55 -13.75
N GLY A 330 19.32 34.63 -13.11
CA GLY A 330 18.86 35.80 -12.35
C GLY A 330 18.56 37.04 -13.20
N ILE A 331 18.27 36.84 -14.48
CA ILE A 331 17.99 37.90 -15.46
C ILE A 331 16.49 38.28 -15.45
N LEU A 332 15.62 37.43 -14.89
CA LEU A 332 14.18 37.63 -14.68
C LEU A 332 13.76 37.46 -13.23
#